data_AF-A0AAU9WUW9-F1
#
_entry.id   AF-A0AAU9WUW9-F1
#
_cell.length_a   1.000
_cell.length_b   1.000
_cell.length_c   1.000
_cell.angle_alpha   90.00
_cell.angle_beta   90.00
_cell.angle_gamma   90.00
#
_symmetry.space_group_name_H-M   'P 1'
#
loop_
_entity.id
_entity.type
_entity.pdbx_description
1 polymer ?
#
loop_
_entity_poly.entity_id
_entity_poly.type
_entity_poly.pdbx_seq_one_letter_code
_entity_poly.pdbx_strand_id
1 'polypeptide(L)'
;MQGLINPSAFIDQNHLKPVLSKESNLIYKLRLKVADLLSQFILKSLQMYVPGTLENTTSVLVNIGTGYFVEKGLKEAEEYFGRKVDLVTKQLELLQPKLIEKHKLRQAVQDMLSAKVQAQVQAQLGAIPAKT
;
A
#
# COMPACT_ATOMS: atom_id res chain seq x y z
N MET A 1 18.24 -33.58 6.87
CA MET A 1 18.90 -32.80 5.81
C MET A 1 18.19 -31.47 5.68
N GLN A 2 18.95 -30.40 5.48
CA GLN A 2 18.62 -29.00 5.73
C GLN A 2 17.45 -28.47 4.89
N GLY A 3 16.44 -27.91 5.54
CA GLY A 3 15.52 -26.94 4.95
C GLY A 3 16.00 -25.55 5.33
N LEU A 4 16.83 -24.95 4.47
CA LEU A 4 17.34 -23.60 4.61
C LEU A 4 16.19 -22.59 4.43
N ILE A 5 15.60 -22.13 5.53
CA ILE A 5 14.85 -20.88 5.51
C ILE A 5 15.90 -19.79 5.71
N ASN A 6 16.32 -19.21 4.61
CA ASN A 6 17.39 -18.23 4.50
C ASN A 6 17.06 -16.97 5.35
N PRO A 7 17.83 -16.62 6.39
CA PRO A 7 17.54 -15.45 7.24
C PRO A 7 17.80 -14.10 6.56
N SER A 8 18.31 -14.09 5.33
CA SER A 8 18.73 -12.89 4.60
C SER A 8 17.61 -12.21 3.78
N ALA A 9 16.35 -12.66 3.87
CA ALA A 9 15.21 -11.95 3.29
C ALA A 9 14.75 -10.73 4.13
N PHE A 10 15.58 -10.29 5.09
CA PHE A 10 15.38 -9.07 5.85
C PHE A 10 15.95 -7.89 5.06
N ILE A 11 15.12 -7.34 4.17
CA ILE A 11 15.16 -6.01 3.55
C ILE A 11 16.54 -5.31 3.61
N ASP A 12 17.32 -5.50 2.56
CA ASP A 12 18.55 -4.77 2.31
C ASP A 12 18.23 -3.27 2.08
N GLN A 13 18.64 -2.40 3.01
CA GLN A 13 18.44 -0.94 2.93
C GLN A 13 19.16 -0.30 1.73
N ASN A 14 20.01 -1.03 1.00
CA ASN A 14 20.64 -0.56 -0.23
C ASN A 14 19.78 -0.75 -1.50
N HIS A 15 18.62 -1.42 -1.42
CA HIS A 15 17.67 -1.49 -2.53
C HIS A 15 16.64 -0.35 -2.58
N LEU A 16 16.57 0.50 -1.54
CA LEU A 16 15.59 1.60 -1.51
C LEU A 16 16.07 2.90 -2.17
N LYS A 17 17.39 3.14 -2.26
CA LYS A 17 17.95 4.35 -2.88
C LYS A 17 17.72 4.46 -4.41
N PRO A 18 17.83 3.38 -5.21
CA PRO A 18 17.53 3.47 -6.64
C PRO A 18 16.01 3.55 -6.94
N VAL A 19 15.14 3.17 -6.00
CA VAL A 19 13.67 3.27 -6.16
C VAL A 19 13.21 4.72 -6.04
N LEU A 20 13.74 5.47 -5.06
CA LEU A 20 13.42 6.90 -4.89
C LEU A 20 13.91 7.78 -6.05
N SER A 21 15.03 7.40 -6.69
CA SER A 21 15.55 8.06 -7.91
C SER A 21 14.72 7.74 -9.16
N LYS A 22 14.21 6.49 -9.28
CA LYS A 22 13.30 6.08 -10.35
C LYS A 22 11.90 6.67 -10.20
N GLU A 23 11.40 6.83 -8.97
CA GLU A 23 10.14 7.51 -8.67
C GLU A 23 10.22 9.01 -8.94
N SER A 24 11.36 9.65 -8.67
CA SER A 24 11.58 11.06 -9.01
C SER A 24 11.44 11.30 -10.52
N ASN A 25 12.04 10.44 -11.35
CA ASN A 25 11.88 10.52 -12.82
C ASN A 25 10.46 10.17 -13.29
N LEU A 26 9.75 9.27 -12.59
CA LEU A 26 8.38 8.93 -12.91
C LEU A 26 7.44 10.11 -12.63
N ILE A 27 7.63 10.88 -11.55
CA ILE A 27 6.85 12.07 -11.24
C ILE A 27 7.03 13.15 -12.33
N TYR A 28 8.26 13.37 -12.80
CA TYR A 28 8.50 14.31 -13.92
C TYR A 28 7.96 13.78 -15.26
N LYS A 29 8.05 12.46 -15.53
CA LYS A 29 7.48 11.83 -16.74
C LYS A 29 5.95 11.83 -16.73
N LEU A 30 5.35 11.67 -15.55
CA LEU A 30 3.92 11.75 -15.33
C LEU A 30 3.44 13.19 -15.45
N ARG A 31 4.21 14.18 -14.96
CA ARG A 31 3.93 15.61 -15.13
C ARG A 31 4.05 16.07 -16.58
N LEU A 32 5.02 15.56 -17.34
CA LEU A 32 5.20 15.86 -18.78
C LEU A 32 4.11 15.18 -19.63
N LYS A 33 3.72 13.94 -19.32
CA LYS A 33 2.59 13.26 -19.98
C LYS A 33 1.24 13.86 -19.61
N VAL A 34 1.07 14.31 -18.37
CA VAL A 34 -0.15 15.02 -17.95
C VAL A 34 -0.23 16.37 -18.67
N ALA A 35 0.87 17.12 -18.81
CA ALA A 35 0.87 18.37 -19.59
C ALA A 35 0.49 18.16 -21.07
N ASP A 36 0.91 17.04 -21.67
CA ASP A 36 0.55 16.67 -23.06
C ASP A 36 -0.91 16.15 -23.17
N LEU A 37 -1.42 15.48 -22.13
CA LEU A 37 -2.82 15.02 -22.06
C LEU A 37 -3.83 16.12 -21.70
N LEU A 38 -3.39 17.25 -21.14
CA LEU A 38 -4.26 18.38 -20.79
C LEU A 38 -4.83 19.11 -22.01
N SER A 39 -4.37 18.77 -23.22
CA SER A 39 -5.02 19.21 -24.46
C SER A 39 -6.15 18.28 -24.93
N GLN A 40 -6.50 17.21 -24.20
CA GLN A 40 -7.51 16.25 -24.64
C GLN A 40 -8.36 15.65 -23.49
N PHE A 41 -9.43 16.37 -23.19
CA PHE A 41 -10.78 15.99 -22.74
C PHE A 41 -11.12 14.72 -21.93
N ILE A 42 -12.14 14.92 -21.10
CA ILE A 42 -12.84 13.97 -20.24
C ILE A 42 -13.59 12.91 -21.07
N LEU A 43 -13.39 11.65 -20.69
CA LEU A 43 -13.91 10.44 -21.31
C LEU A 43 -15.42 10.25 -21.02
N LYS A 44 -16.27 10.14 -22.06
CA LYS A 44 -17.55 9.42 -21.96
C LYS A 44 -17.35 8.03 -22.57
N SER A 45 -16.98 7.09 -21.69
CA SER A 45 -16.62 5.69 -21.97
C SER A 45 -15.37 5.47 -22.84
N LEU A 46 -14.69 4.34 -22.57
CA LEU A 46 -13.30 3.95 -22.88
C LEU A 46 -12.74 4.14 -24.31
N GLN A 47 -13.46 4.78 -25.25
CA GLN A 47 -13.01 4.92 -26.64
C GLN A 47 -13.35 6.26 -27.33
N MET A 48 -13.91 7.26 -26.64
CA MET A 48 -14.24 8.54 -27.29
C MET A 48 -13.69 9.76 -26.55
N TYR A 49 -12.95 10.59 -27.28
CA TYR A 49 -12.50 11.92 -26.85
C TYR A 49 -13.32 12.98 -27.58
N VAL A 50 -13.90 13.91 -26.83
CA VAL A 50 -14.58 15.09 -27.39
C VAL A 50 -13.58 16.24 -27.38
N PRO A 51 -13.35 17.05 -28.42
CA PRO A 51 -12.48 18.22 -28.29
C PRO A 51 -13.21 19.35 -27.57
N GLY A 52 -12.46 20.17 -26.81
CA GLY A 52 -12.97 21.44 -26.28
C GLY A 52 -11.95 22.16 -25.42
N THR A 53 -12.31 23.36 -25.00
CA THR A 53 -11.39 24.33 -24.39
C THR A 53 -11.69 24.52 -22.92
N LEU A 54 -10.65 24.63 -22.10
CA LEU A 54 -10.78 24.95 -20.69
C LEU A 54 -11.04 26.46 -20.54
N GLU A 55 -12.23 26.82 -20.07
CA GLU A 55 -12.62 28.22 -19.90
C GLU A 55 -12.05 28.83 -18.60
N ASN A 56 -12.00 28.06 -17.52
CA ASN A 56 -11.52 28.52 -16.22
C ASN A 56 -10.48 27.55 -15.64
N THR A 57 -9.26 28.06 -15.44
CA THR A 57 -8.12 27.34 -14.83
C THR A 57 -7.88 27.73 -13.37
N THR A 58 -8.62 28.70 -12.84
CA THR A 58 -8.34 29.32 -11.54
C THR A 58 -9.05 28.63 -10.38
N SER A 59 -10.17 27.96 -10.67
CA SER A 59 -10.97 27.22 -9.71
C SER A 59 -11.14 25.77 -10.14
N VAL A 60 -11.17 24.88 -9.15
CA VAL A 60 -11.32 23.44 -9.33
C VAL A 60 -12.45 22.93 -8.47
N LEU A 61 -13.15 21.92 -8.99
CA LEU A 61 -14.23 21.28 -8.27
C LEU A 61 -13.67 20.16 -7.37
N VAL A 62 -13.80 20.32 -6.06
CA VAL A 62 -13.27 19.38 -5.06
C VAL A 62 -14.41 18.60 -4.42
N ASN A 63 -14.30 17.27 -4.41
CA ASN A 63 -15.23 16.40 -3.68
C ASN A 63 -14.94 16.44 -2.18
N ILE A 64 -15.94 16.82 -1.39
CA ILE A 64 -15.81 16.92 0.07
C ILE A 64 -16.33 15.67 0.81
N GLY A 65 -17.01 14.76 0.12
CA GLY A 65 -17.70 13.59 0.66
C GLY A 65 -19.20 13.60 0.37
N THR A 66 -19.88 12.47 0.64
CA THR A 66 -21.35 12.31 0.55
C THR A 66 -22.00 12.71 -0.78
N GLY A 67 -21.22 12.79 -1.86
CA GLY A 67 -21.69 13.18 -3.19
C GLY A 67 -21.68 14.70 -3.45
N TYR A 68 -21.19 15.51 -2.51
CA TYR A 68 -21.12 16.96 -2.67
C TYR A 68 -19.76 17.42 -3.20
N PHE A 69 -19.83 18.43 -4.05
CA PHE A 69 -18.69 19.06 -4.70
C PHE A 69 -18.69 20.56 -4.39
N VAL A 70 -17.51 21.08 -4.08
CA VAL A 70 -17.32 22.51 -3.77
C VAL A 70 -16.27 23.06 -4.72
N GLU A 71 -16.57 24.20 -5.32
CA GLU A 71 -15.61 24.96 -6.10
C GLU A 71 -14.61 25.62 -5.15
N LYS A 72 -13.32 25.36 -5.35
CA LYS A 72 -12.21 25.92 -4.57
C LYS A 72 -11.17 26.53 -5.49
N GLY A 73 -10.49 27.56 -5.02
CA GLY A 73 -9.31 28.07 -5.70
C GLY A 73 -8.17 27.04 -5.66
N LEU A 74 -7.23 27.11 -6.61
CA LEU A 74 -6.11 26.18 -6.71
C LEU A 74 -5.34 26.01 -5.40
N LYS A 75 -4.96 27.11 -4.75
CA LYS A 75 -4.20 27.09 -3.49
C LYS A 75 -4.97 26.41 -2.35
N GLU A 76 -6.26 26.69 -2.22
CA GLU A 76 -7.10 26.09 -1.19
C GLU A 76 -7.32 24.59 -1.45
N ALA A 77 -7.43 24.20 -2.72
CA ALA A 77 -7.51 22.80 -3.12
C ALA A 77 -6.20 22.05 -2.80
N GLU A 78 -5.04 22.63 -3.08
CA GLU A 78 -3.73 22.07 -2.72
C GLU A 78 -3.62 21.84 -1.21
N GLU A 79 -3.99 22.84 -0.39
CA GLU A 79 -4.02 22.71 1.07
C GLU A 79 -5.03 21.66 1.55
N TYR A 80 -6.18 21.53 0.88
CA TYR A 80 -7.17 20.48 1.17
C TYR A 80 -6.62 19.08 0.93
N PHE A 81 -6.00 18.86 -0.24
CA PHE A 81 -5.41 17.57 -0.57
C PHE A 81 -4.17 17.28 0.30
N GLY A 82 -3.35 18.28 0.62
CA GLY A 82 -2.23 18.16 1.55
C GLY A 82 -2.69 17.62 2.92
N ARG A 83 -3.74 18.23 3.50
CA ARG A 83 -4.34 17.73 4.75
C ARG A 83 -4.84 16.30 4.64
N LYS A 84 -5.43 15.90 3.52
CA LYS A 84 -5.89 14.51 3.30
C LYS A 84 -4.72 13.53 3.25
N VAL A 85 -3.63 13.90 2.59
CA VAL A 85 -2.39 13.10 2.55
C VAL A 85 -1.80 12.95 3.94
N ASP A 86 -1.74 14.03 4.73
CA ASP A 86 -1.26 13.99 6.11
C ASP A 86 -2.10 13.08 7.00
N LEU A 87 -3.43 13.12 6.84
CA LEU A 87 -4.34 12.24 7.57
C LEU A 87 -4.08 10.76 7.26
N VAL A 88 -3.94 10.41 5.98
CA VAL A 88 -3.64 9.03 5.55
C VAL A 88 -2.26 8.61 6.07
N THR A 89 -1.27 9.49 6.00
CA THR A 89 0.08 9.22 6.49
C THR A 89 0.09 8.93 7.98
N LYS A 90 -0.57 9.78 8.80
CA LYS A 90 -0.73 9.54 10.25
C LYS A 90 -1.46 8.24 10.55
N GLN A 91 -2.49 7.91 9.77
CA GLN A 91 -3.20 6.63 9.91
C GLN A 91 -2.30 5.43 9.61
N LEU A 92 -1.42 5.54 8.62
CA LEU A 92 -0.44 4.50 8.31
C LEU A 92 0.60 4.35 9.42
N GLU A 93 1.14 5.45 9.96
CA GLU A 93 2.09 5.43 11.08
C GLU A 93 1.50 4.73 12.32
N LEU A 94 0.22 4.95 12.61
CA LEU A 94 -0.48 4.28 13.71
C LEU A 94 -0.79 2.80 13.41
N LEU A 95 -0.94 2.42 12.14
CA LEU A 95 -1.30 1.06 11.74
C LEU A 95 -0.08 0.13 11.67
N GLN A 96 1.08 0.64 11.26
CA GLN A 96 2.33 -0.13 11.17
C GLN A 96 2.68 -0.91 12.45
N PRO A 97 2.74 -0.30 13.66
CA PRO A 97 3.10 -1.04 14.87
C PRO A 97 2.04 -2.07 15.25
N LYS A 98 0.75 -1.74 15.09
CA LYS A 98 -0.36 -2.67 15.34
C LYS A 98 -0.28 -3.91 14.44
N LEU A 99 0.12 -3.73 13.18
CA LEU A 99 0.29 -4.83 12.24
C LEU A 99 1.46 -5.74 12.66
N ILE A 100 2.59 -5.15 13.07
CA ILE A 100 3.76 -5.91 13.54
C ILE A 100 3.43 -6.71 14.80
N GLU A 101 2.75 -6.11 15.77
CA GLU A 101 2.30 -6.79 16.99
C GLU A 101 1.36 -7.96 16.68
N LYS A 102 0.36 -7.74 15.80
CA LYS A 102 -0.57 -8.80 15.38
C LYS A 102 0.14 -9.92 14.63
N HIS A 103 1.15 -9.59 13.81
CA HIS A 103 1.93 -10.57 13.11
C HIS A 103 2.80 -11.41 14.06
N LYS A 104 3.51 -10.76 15.00
CA LYS A 104 4.30 -11.45 16.04
C LYS A 104 3.44 -12.37 16.91
N LEU A 105 2.27 -11.90 17.33
CA LEU A 105 1.33 -12.71 18.12
C LEU A 105 0.87 -13.94 17.32
N ARG A 106 0.50 -13.74 16.05
CA ARG A 106 0.10 -14.86 15.17
C ARG A 106 1.23 -15.87 15.02
N GLN A 107 2.47 -15.41 14.81
CA GLN A 107 3.63 -16.28 14.69
C GLN A 107 3.86 -17.09 15.97
N ALA A 108 3.84 -16.44 17.14
CA ALA A 108 4.02 -17.12 18.42
C ALA A 108 2.95 -18.20 18.67
N VAL A 109 1.69 -17.93 18.29
CA VAL A 109 0.61 -18.92 18.38
C VAL A 109 0.83 -20.08 17.40
N GLN A 110 1.29 -19.81 16.18
CA GLN A 110 1.65 -20.86 15.21
C GLN A 110 2.80 -21.72 15.72
N ASP A 111 3.85 -21.13 16.27
CA ASP A 111 5.01 -21.86 16.80
C ASP A 111 4.60 -22.75 17.98
N MET A 112 3.77 -22.23 18.90
CA MET A 112 3.24 -23.02 20.03
C MET A 112 2.33 -24.16 19.54
N LEU A 113 1.51 -23.92 18.52
CA LEU A 113 0.65 -24.95 17.94
C LEU A 113 1.50 -26.06 17.30
N SER A 114 2.50 -25.70 16.49
CA SER A 114 3.42 -26.65 15.88
C SER A 114 4.18 -27.46 16.91
N ALA A 115 4.65 -26.83 18.00
CA ALA A 115 5.32 -27.52 19.10
C ALA A 115 4.40 -28.53 19.82
N LYS A 116 3.15 -28.14 20.10
CA LYS A 116 2.16 -29.05 20.72
C LYS A 116 1.80 -30.22 19.81
N VAL A 117 1.63 -29.97 18.51
CA VAL A 117 1.37 -31.02 17.52
C VAL A 117 2.54 -32.01 17.45
N GLN A 118 3.78 -31.53 17.41
CA GLN A 118 4.97 -32.40 17.41
C GLN A 118 5.08 -33.23 18.68
N ALA A 119 4.88 -32.63 19.86
CA ALA A 119 4.89 -33.35 21.13
C ALA A 119 3.79 -34.43 21.20
N GLN A 120 2.60 -34.14 20.66
CA GLN A 120 1.49 -35.09 20.63
C GLN A 120 1.75 -36.25 19.66
N VAL A 121 2.37 -35.99 18.50
CA VAL A 121 2.79 -37.04 17.54
C VAL A 121 3.87 -37.93 18.15
N GLN A 122 4.84 -37.35 18.87
CA GLN A 122 5.87 -38.14 19.56
C GLN A 122 5.31 -39.00 20.70
N ALA A 123 4.34 -38.47 21.47
CA ALA A 123 3.66 -39.23 22.52
C ALA A 123 2.83 -40.40 21.96
N GLN A 124 2.26 -40.27 20.75
CA GLN A 124 1.53 -41.36 20.09
C GLN A 124 2.46 -42.43 19.48
N LEU A 125 3.65 -42.04 19.00
CA LEU A 125 4.65 -42.99 18.49
C LEU A 125 5.38 -43.78 19.59
N GLY A 126 5.39 -43.28 20.84
CA GLY A 126 5.92 -43.99 22.01
C GLY A 126 4.93 -44.93 22.70
N ALA A 127 3.67 -44.97 22.27
CA ALA A 127 2.57 -45.73 22.90
C ALA A 127 2.09 -46.93 22.06
N ILE A 128 2.93 -47.48 21.17
CA ILE A 128 2.70 -48.81 20.62
C ILE A 128 3.35 -49.82 21.59
N PRO A 129 2.58 -50.49 22.48
CA PRO A 129 3.13 -51.54 23.32
C PRO A 129 3.61 -52.68 22.42
N ALA A 130 4.93 -52.93 22.44
CA ALA A 130 5.50 -54.15 21.91
C ALA A 130 4.93 -55.34 22.69
N LYS A 131 3.94 -56.01 22.10
CA LYS A 131 3.40 -57.28 22.58
C LYS A 131 3.70 -58.34 21.52
N THR A 132 4.81 -59.06 21.68
CA THR A 132 4.97 -60.53 21.52
C THR A 132 6.44 -60.90 21.66
#